data_AF-J9FVA9-F1
#
_entry.id   AF-J9FVA9-F1
#
_cell.length_a   1.000
_cell.length_b   1.000
_cell.length_c   1.000
_cell.angle_alpha   90.00
_cell.angle_beta   90.00
_cell.angle_gamma   90.00
#
_symmetry.space_group_name_H-M   'P 1'
#
loop_
_entity.id
_entity.type
_entity.pdbx_description
1 polymer ?
#
loop_
_entity_poly.entity_id
_entity_poly.type
_entity_poly.pdbx_seq_one_letter_code
_entity_poly.pdbx_strand_id
1 'polypeptide(L)'
;GKLVDDDIDDDDIDDDGGDDGDTGCFSSALNYKNYGLIIIDESHKFRNSQTSMYKALDELIAQIGANTGVYPLIGLLSATPQNNRPADIQNQLYLFERNHSDCTLKKAKGGNLENYFSTINRQYAALIAMPKDENGNPIELIPEERHRRHEELKALSLSVRKCVLEDILVRRTRTDIIKYYPESGLKFPQISGPHMLEYKMDDELAELFAKTMDIIATQLWNEDGGNDCLRYYRYRAIEFLVDPNIKQLYKGGNIDPDRFSKQLARIMQMNLVKRIESSFTAFKSSL
;
A
#
# COMPACT_ATOMS: atom_id res chain seq x y z
N GLY A 1 4.55 -6.87 -9.34
CA GLY A 1 4.20 -8.29 -9.16
C GLY A 1 3.64 -8.44 -7.77
N LYS A 2 2.33 -8.69 -7.67
CA LYS A 2 1.63 -8.87 -6.40
C LYS A 2 2.09 -10.21 -5.80
N LEU A 3 2.43 -10.21 -4.52
CA LEU A 3 2.97 -11.37 -3.80
C LEU A 3 1.89 -12.21 -3.12
N VAL A 4 0.62 -11.82 -3.24
CA VAL A 4 -0.50 -12.47 -2.60
C VAL A 4 -1.71 -12.43 -3.54
N ASP A 5 -2.18 -13.64 -3.86
CA ASP A 5 -3.39 -14.04 -4.60
C ASP A 5 -3.35 -14.00 -6.14
N ASP A 6 -3.71 -15.16 -6.71
CA ASP A 6 -3.82 -15.49 -8.14
C ASP A 6 -5.30 -15.46 -8.61
N ASP A 7 -6.24 -14.91 -7.82
CA ASP A 7 -7.67 -14.88 -8.18
C ASP A 7 -8.33 -13.53 -7.86
N ILE A 8 -7.92 -12.46 -8.53
CA ILE A 8 -8.67 -11.19 -8.55
C ILE A 8 -8.64 -10.63 -9.98
N ASP A 9 -9.84 -10.44 -10.54
CA ASP A 9 -10.09 -9.82 -11.83
C ASP A 9 -9.27 -8.52 -12.00
N ASP A 10 -8.72 -8.42 -13.18
CA ASP A 10 -7.83 -7.40 -13.70
C ASP A 10 -8.60 -6.12 -14.02
N ASP A 11 -9.04 -5.39 -12.98
CA ASP A 11 -9.61 -4.03 -13.15
C ASP A 11 -9.47 -3.09 -11.94
N ASP A 12 -8.51 -3.33 -11.04
CA ASP A 12 -8.17 -2.36 -9.97
C ASP A 12 -6.82 -1.70 -10.24
N ILE A 13 -6.88 -0.52 -10.87
CA ILE A 13 -5.80 0.47 -10.92
C ILE A 13 -5.66 1.03 -9.49
N ASP A 14 -4.62 0.57 -8.79
CA ASP A 14 -4.30 0.96 -7.42
C ASP A 14 -4.11 2.49 -7.30
N ASP A 15 -4.98 3.13 -6.51
CA ASP A 15 -4.86 4.50 -5.99
C ASP A 15 -3.75 4.51 -4.92
N ASP A 16 -2.55 4.94 -5.31
CA ASP A 16 -1.41 5.17 -4.41
C ASP A 16 -1.67 6.45 -3.59
N GLY A 17 -2.63 6.36 -2.68
CA GLY A 17 -2.81 7.29 -1.59
C GLY A 17 -1.72 7.05 -0.56
N GLY A 18 -0.56 7.68 -0.77
CA GLY A 18 0.52 7.72 0.22
C GLY A 18 -0.03 8.15 1.58
N ASP A 19 0.08 7.26 2.57
CA ASP A 19 -0.08 7.56 3.98
C ASP A 19 1.10 8.44 4.43
N ASP A 20 1.06 9.71 4.02
CA ASP A 20 2.06 10.75 4.29
C ASP A 20 1.92 11.30 5.73
N GLY A 21 1.30 10.52 6.63
CA GLY A 21 1.07 10.85 8.04
C GLY A 21 1.96 10.12 9.04
N ASP A 22 2.70 9.07 8.63
CA ASP A 22 3.52 8.30 9.56
C ASP A 22 4.93 8.88 9.69
N THR A 23 5.16 9.63 10.76
CA THR A 23 6.47 10.18 11.13
C THR A 23 7.56 9.13 11.40
N GLY A 24 7.23 7.83 11.37
CA GLY A 24 8.20 6.74 11.58
C GLY A 24 8.76 6.73 13.00
N CYS A 25 7.99 7.26 13.95
CA CYS A 25 8.36 7.40 15.35
C CYS A 25 7.25 6.83 16.26
N PHE A 26 7.63 6.28 17.41
CA PHE A 26 6.65 5.88 18.42
C PHE A 26 6.01 7.11 19.05
N SER A 27 4.69 7.04 19.34
CA SER A 27 3.97 8.09 20.07
C SER A 27 4.47 8.29 21.51
N SER A 28 5.16 7.28 22.06
CA SER A 28 5.80 7.29 23.37
C SER A 28 7.10 6.50 23.34
N ALA A 29 8.08 6.90 24.16
CA ALA A 29 9.35 6.17 24.28
C ALA A 29 9.11 4.71 24.70
N LEU A 30 9.82 3.77 24.06
CA LEU A 30 9.79 2.37 24.44
C LEU A 30 10.36 2.20 25.85
N ASN A 31 9.58 1.55 26.71
CA ASN A 31 9.96 1.36 28.11
C ASN A 31 10.88 0.13 28.21
N TYR A 32 12.09 0.32 28.72
CA TYR A 32 13.07 -0.76 28.78
C TYR A 32 12.72 -1.78 29.87
N LYS A 33 12.39 -3.00 29.46
CA LYS A 33 12.16 -4.17 30.34
C LYS A 33 12.61 -5.43 29.62
N ASN A 34 12.87 -6.48 30.39
CA ASN A 34 13.19 -7.81 29.87
C ASN A 34 11.90 -8.51 29.40
N TYR A 35 11.38 -8.11 28.25
CA TYR A 35 10.21 -8.75 27.63
C TYR A 35 10.59 -10.15 27.15
N GLY A 36 9.72 -11.14 27.41
CA GLY A 36 9.86 -12.48 26.82
C GLY A 36 9.12 -12.65 25.49
N LEU A 37 8.11 -11.82 25.24
CA LEU A 37 7.28 -11.81 24.03
C LEU A 37 6.99 -10.36 23.64
N ILE A 38 7.17 -10.04 22.37
CA ILE A 38 6.83 -8.75 21.76
C ILE A 38 5.85 -9.03 20.62
N ILE A 39 4.67 -8.42 20.67
CA ILE A 39 3.68 -8.51 19.59
C ILE A 39 3.58 -7.15 18.94
N ILE A 40 3.70 -7.14 17.62
CA ILE A 40 3.70 -5.93 16.80
C ILE A 40 2.46 -5.97 15.92
N ASP A 41 1.50 -5.13 16.27
CA ASP A 41 0.37 -4.86 15.39
C ASP A 41 0.79 -3.89 14.27
N GLU A 42 0.12 -4.00 13.13
CA GLU A 42 0.47 -3.24 11.92
C GLU A 42 1.96 -3.34 11.54
N SER A 43 2.48 -4.57 11.55
CA SER A 43 3.89 -4.88 11.25
C SER A 43 4.37 -4.37 9.88
N HIS A 44 3.47 -3.95 8.99
CA HIS A 44 3.81 -3.26 7.76
C HIS A 44 4.61 -1.97 8.00
N LYS A 45 4.49 -1.33 9.17
CA LYS A 45 5.30 -0.16 9.57
C LYS A 45 6.80 -0.47 9.73
N PHE A 46 7.15 -1.74 9.92
CA PHE A 46 8.53 -2.20 10.15
C PHE A 46 9.20 -2.75 8.88
N ARG A 47 8.66 -2.47 7.70
CA ARG A 47 9.25 -2.88 6.41
C ARG A 47 10.56 -2.15 6.09
N ASN A 48 10.75 -0.94 6.58
CA ASN A 48 11.94 -0.13 6.35
C ASN A 48 12.83 -0.06 7.59
N SER A 49 14.01 -0.68 7.49
CA SER A 49 15.01 -0.74 8.57
C SER A 49 15.68 0.61 8.90
N GLN A 50 15.52 1.63 8.05
CA GLN A 50 16.08 2.96 8.29
C GLN A 50 15.22 3.83 9.20
N THR A 51 13.97 3.45 9.45
CA THR A 51 13.05 4.21 10.30
C THR A 51 13.52 4.21 11.75
N SER A 52 13.24 5.32 12.45
CA SER A 52 13.55 5.46 13.88
C SER A 52 12.82 4.40 14.71
N MET A 53 11.57 4.10 14.33
CA MET A 53 10.76 3.05 14.94
C MET A 53 11.41 1.67 14.84
N TYR A 54 11.90 1.29 13.65
CA TYR A 54 12.60 0.01 13.48
C TYR A 54 13.87 -0.06 14.32
N LYS A 55 14.73 0.98 14.26
CA LYS A 55 16.00 1.03 15.00
C LYS A 55 15.78 0.92 16.51
N ALA A 56 14.83 1.68 17.05
CA ALA A 56 14.52 1.65 18.48
C ALA A 56 14.02 0.26 18.95
N LEU A 57 13.26 -0.44 18.11
CA LEU A 57 12.83 -1.81 18.41
C LEU A 57 13.99 -2.81 18.33
N ASP A 58 14.83 -2.71 17.29
CA ASP A 58 16.01 -3.56 17.12
C ASP A 58 17.00 -3.41 18.29
N GLU A 59 17.23 -2.17 18.73
CA GLU A 59 18.03 -1.86 19.92
C GLU A 59 17.44 -2.48 21.19
N LEU A 60 16.11 -2.38 21.39
CA LEU A 60 15.44 -3.00 22.53
C LEU A 60 15.64 -4.52 22.54
N ILE A 61 15.45 -5.19 21.40
CA ILE A 61 15.63 -6.64 21.27
C ILE A 61 17.09 -7.04 21.56
N ALA A 62 18.04 -6.29 21.01
CA ALA A 62 19.47 -6.53 21.21
C ALA A 62 19.88 -6.37 22.69
N GLN A 63 19.38 -5.32 23.35
CA GLN A 63 19.65 -5.07 24.77
C GLN A 63 19.04 -6.16 25.67
N ILE A 64 17.81 -6.63 25.39
CA ILE A 64 17.20 -7.75 26.13
C ILE A 64 18.06 -9.01 26.00
N GLY A 65 18.51 -9.33 24.78
CA GLY A 65 19.40 -10.46 24.53
C GLY A 65 20.73 -10.34 25.27
N ALA A 66 21.34 -9.15 25.28
CA ALA A 66 22.59 -8.90 26.00
C ALA A 66 22.43 -9.03 27.53
N ASN A 67 21.30 -8.59 28.08
CA ASN A 67 21.05 -8.60 29.52
C ASN A 67 20.61 -9.97 30.06
N THR A 68 19.83 -10.72 29.28
CA THR A 68 19.22 -11.98 29.73
C THR A 68 19.89 -13.22 29.15
N GLY A 69 20.69 -13.07 28.10
CA GLY A 69 21.26 -14.18 27.32
C GLY A 69 20.27 -14.85 26.38
N VAL A 70 19.00 -14.40 26.32
CA VAL A 70 17.94 -14.99 25.49
C VAL A 70 17.17 -13.88 24.77
N TYR A 71 16.93 -14.07 23.47
CA TYR A 71 16.13 -13.12 22.70
C TYR A 71 14.62 -13.31 22.94
N PRO A 72 13.83 -12.22 22.97
CA PRO A 72 12.38 -12.31 23.06
C PRO A 72 11.78 -13.03 21.85
N LEU A 73 10.66 -13.71 22.06
CA LEU A 73 9.79 -14.15 20.97
C LEU A 73 9.11 -12.93 20.34
N ILE A 74 8.97 -12.91 19.02
CA ILE A 74 8.39 -11.78 18.30
C ILE A 74 7.27 -12.29 17.40
N GLY A 75 6.08 -11.70 17.55
CA GLY A 75 4.93 -11.95 16.70
C GLY A 75 4.59 -10.72 15.88
N LEU A 76 4.56 -10.85 14.55
CA LEU A 76 4.16 -9.80 13.62
C LEU A 76 2.71 -10.04 13.18
N LEU A 77 1.83 -9.07 13.45
CA LEU A 77 0.45 -9.09 12.98
C LEU A 77 0.30 -8.10 11.82
N SER A 78 -0.41 -8.52 10.77
CA SER A 78 -0.75 -7.66 9.64
C SER A 78 -2.01 -8.19 8.96
N ALA A 79 -2.93 -7.28 8.65
CA ALA A 79 -4.09 -7.57 7.82
C ALA A 79 -3.72 -7.76 6.33
N THR A 80 -2.60 -7.19 5.89
CA THR A 80 -2.18 -7.15 4.48
C THR A 80 -0.72 -7.61 4.33
N PRO A 81 -0.46 -8.90 4.02
CA PRO A 81 0.85 -9.32 3.53
C PRO A 81 1.08 -8.91 2.06
N GLN A 82 0.16 -8.13 1.48
CA GLN A 82 0.13 -7.72 0.08
C GLN A 82 1.25 -6.70 -0.22
N ASN A 83 1.91 -6.92 -1.35
CA ASN A 83 2.86 -6.01 -2.01
C ASN A 83 4.18 -5.72 -1.27
N ASN A 84 4.86 -6.75 -0.76
CA ASN A 84 6.16 -6.58 -0.09
C ASN A 84 7.33 -6.72 -1.06
N ARG A 85 8.27 -5.77 -1.09
CA ARG A 85 9.55 -6.03 -1.77
C ARG A 85 10.30 -7.14 -1.02
N PRO A 86 11.18 -7.92 -1.67
CA PRO A 86 11.95 -8.94 -0.94
C PRO A 86 12.78 -8.35 0.22
N ALA A 87 13.25 -7.10 0.08
CA ALA A 87 13.91 -6.35 1.14
C ALA A 87 12.99 -6.05 2.34
N ASP A 88 11.69 -5.82 2.10
CA ASP A 88 10.72 -5.55 3.16
C ASP A 88 10.49 -6.81 4.01
N ILE A 89 10.37 -7.97 3.34
CA ILE A 89 10.26 -9.28 4.00
C ILE A 89 11.53 -9.58 4.80
N GLN A 90 12.70 -9.30 4.22
CA GLN A 90 13.99 -9.48 4.89
C GLN A 90 14.07 -8.66 6.17
N ASN A 91 13.71 -7.37 6.13
CA ASN A 91 13.74 -6.49 7.29
C ASN A 91 12.81 -6.99 8.40
N GLN A 92 11.59 -7.42 8.06
CA GLN A 92 10.66 -7.97 9.05
C GLN A 92 11.20 -9.27 9.68
N LEU A 93 11.86 -10.12 8.90
CA LEU A 93 12.43 -11.38 9.36
C LEU A 93 13.62 -11.16 10.31
N TYR A 94 14.44 -10.14 10.08
CA TYR A 94 15.59 -9.79 10.92
C TYR A 94 15.22 -9.32 12.33
N LEU A 95 13.97 -8.88 12.52
CA LEU A 95 13.48 -8.58 13.87
C LEU A 95 13.53 -9.83 14.76
N PHE A 96 13.14 -10.98 14.23
CA PHE A 96 12.94 -12.20 15.03
C PHE A 96 13.94 -13.33 14.76
N GLU A 97 14.58 -13.36 13.60
CA GLU A 97 15.71 -14.25 13.32
C GLU A 97 17.02 -13.45 13.49
N ARG A 98 17.67 -13.59 14.64
CA ARG A 98 18.89 -12.83 14.97
C ARG A 98 20.17 -13.40 14.35
N ASN A 99 20.18 -14.68 13.98
CA ASN A 99 21.30 -15.30 13.29
C ASN A 99 21.00 -15.45 11.80
N HIS A 100 21.44 -14.48 11.01
CA HIS A 100 21.13 -14.44 9.57
C HIS A 100 21.91 -15.47 8.75
N SER A 101 22.99 -16.03 9.29
CA SER A 101 23.89 -16.95 8.57
C SER A 101 23.60 -18.43 8.84
N ASP A 102 22.97 -18.75 9.97
CA ASP A 102 22.53 -20.10 10.33
C ASP A 102 21.18 -20.05 11.06
N CYS A 103 20.11 -19.89 10.28
CA CYS A 103 18.74 -19.87 10.80
C CYS A 103 18.08 -21.27 10.75
N THR A 104 16.89 -21.33 11.33
CA THR A 104 16.01 -22.53 11.30
C THR A 104 15.39 -22.77 9.92
N LEU A 105 15.29 -21.73 9.07
CA LEU A 105 14.71 -21.77 7.72
C LEU A 105 15.68 -22.40 6.70
N LYS A 106 15.92 -23.71 6.81
CA LYS A 106 16.87 -24.45 5.97
C LYS A 106 16.54 -24.44 4.47
N LYS A 107 15.29 -24.17 4.09
CA LYS A 107 14.87 -24.02 2.68
C LYS A 107 15.50 -22.79 2.00
N ALA A 108 15.92 -21.78 2.75
CA ALA A 108 16.62 -20.60 2.24
C ALA A 108 18.14 -20.83 2.25
N LYS A 109 18.68 -21.38 1.14
CA LYS A 109 20.14 -21.67 0.98
C LYS A 109 20.79 -22.37 2.18
N GLY A 110 20.13 -23.38 2.76
CA GLY A 110 20.69 -24.15 3.87
C GLY A 110 20.70 -23.42 5.22
N GLY A 111 19.98 -22.30 5.33
CA GLY A 111 19.87 -21.51 6.56
C GLY A 111 20.58 -20.16 6.49
N ASN A 112 21.23 -19.81 5.38
CA ASN A 112 21.87 -18.50 5.21
C ASN A 112 20.90 -17.52 4.53
N LEU A 113 20.11 -16.81 5.34
CA LEU A 113 19.16 -15.79 4.88
C LEU A 113 19.85 -14.65 4.16
N GLU A 114 20.98 -14.18 4.68
CA GLU A 114 21.66 -13.00 4.15
C GLU A 114 22.08 -13.21 2.69
N ASN A 115 22.70 -14.36 2.39
CA ASN A 115 23.08 -14.73 1.04
C ASN A 115 21.85 -15.00 0.14
N TYR A 116 20.81 -15.61 0.70
CA TYR A 116 19.55 -15.82 -0.02
C TYR A 116 18.94 -14.48 -0.45
N PHE A 117 18.64 -13.59 0.49
CA PHE A 117 18.03 -12.29 0.21
C PHE A 117 18.95 -11.35 -0.57
N SER A 118 20.27 -11.38 -0.38
CA SER A 118 21.21 -10.63 -1.22
C SER A 118 21.09 -11.01 -2.70
N THR A 119 20.95 -12.32 -2.98
CA THR A 119 20.75 -12.81 -4.35
C THR A 119 19.39 -12.38 -4.90
N ILE A 120 18.33 -12.55 -4.12
CA ILE A 120 16.95 -12.21 -4.50
C ILE A 120 16.79 -10.70 -4.73
N ASN A 121 17.29 -9.85 -3.83
CA ASN A 121 17.23 -8.39 -3.94
C ASN A 121 17.96 -7.90 -5.19
N ARG A 122 19.12 -8.48 -5.51
CA ARG A 122 19.87 -8.14 -6.73
C ARG A 122 19.08 -8.47 -8.00
N GLN A 123 18.47 -9.65 -8.05
CA GLN A 123 17.63 -10.06 -9.19
C GLN A 123 16.39 -9.16 -9.30
N TYR A 124 15.71 -8.91 -8.19
CA TYR A 124 14.56 -8.02 -8.13
C TYR A 124 14.89 -6.61 -8.63
N ALA A 125 16.01 -6.03 -8.16
CA ALA A 125 16.47 -4.71 -8.59
C ALA A 125 16.76 -4.67 -10.10
N ALA A 126 17.38 -5.71 -10.66
CA ALA A 126 17.64 -5.80 -12.09
C ALA A 126 16.34 -5.89 -12.92
N LEU A 127 15.33 -6.60 -12.42
CA LEU A 127 14.05 -6.79 -13.11
C LEU A 127 13.18 -5.52 -13.12
N ILE A 128 13.18 -4.77 -12.02
CA ILE A 128 12.41 -3.52 -11.89
C ILE A 128 13.14 -2.33 -12.51
N ALA A 129 14.48 -2.38 -12.64
CA ALA A 129 15.23 -1.31 -13.28
C ALA A 129 14.74 -1.06 -14.70
N MET A 130 14.30 0.17 -14.98
CA MET A 130 14.01 0.60 -16.34
C MET A 130 15.30 0.63 -17.16
N PRO A 131 15.34 -0.02 -18.34
CA PRO A 131 16.48 0.10 -19.24
C PRO A 131 16.65 1.57 -19.63
N LYS A 132 17.91 2.03 -19.67
CA LYS A 132 18.27 3.39 -20.05
C LYS A 132 19.16 3.34 -21.28
N ASP A 133 19.03 4.34 -22.15
CA ASP A 133 19.95 4.53 -23.27
C ASP A 133 21.32 5.03 -22.80
N GLU A 134 22.26 5.15 -23.75
CA GLU A 134 23.60 5.71 -23.52
C GLU A 134 23.60 7.15 -22.97
N ASN A 135 22.48 7.86 -23.11
CA ASN A 135 22.27 9.23 -22.63
C ASN A 135 21.52 9.29 -21.29
N GLY A 136 21.13 8.14 -20.72
CA GLY A 136 20.41 8.03 -19.45
C GLY A 136 18.88 8.19 -19.54
N ASN A 137 18.30 8.26 -20.74
CA ASN A 137 16.85 8.34 -20.94
C ASN A 137 16.21 6.95 -20.79
N PRO A 138 15.00 6.86 -20.18
CA PRO A 138 14.27 5.60 -20.11
C PRO A 138 13.91 5.07 -21.50
N ILE A 139 14.23 3.81 -21.75
CA ILE A 139 13.81 3.09 -22.97
C ILE A 139 12.48 2.40 -22.65
N GLU A 140 11.50 2.61 -23.52
CA GLU A 140 10.23 1.89 -23.42
C GLU A 140 10.45 0.39 -23.68
N LEU A 141 9.99 -0.45 -22.75
CA LEU A 141 10.12 -1.90 -22.89
C LEU A 141 9.18 -2.40 -23.97
N ILE A 142 9.73 -3.16 -24.92
CA ILE A 142 8.96 -4.00 -25.83
C ILE A 142 8.01 -4.93 -25.03
N PRO A 143 6.78 -5.19 -25.53
CA PRO A 143 5.80 -6.02 -24.82
C PRO A 143 6.33 -7.39 -24.39
N GLU A 144 7.14 -8.05 -25.23
CA GLU A 144 7.73 -9.36 -24.93
C GLU A 144 8.69 -9.32 -23.72
N GLU A 145 9.57 -8.32 -23.66
CA GLU A 145 10.49 -8.14 -22.54
C GLU A 145 9.74 -7.77 -21.25
N ARG A 146 8.65 -6.99 -21.36
CA ARG A 146 7.77 -6.71 -20.23
C ARG A 146 7.13 -7.98 -19.68
N HIS A 147 6.64 -8.85 -20.57
CA HIS A 147 6.03 -10.12 -20.18
C HIS A 147 7.05 -11.05 -19.51
N ARG A 148 8.22 -11.23 -20.14
CA ARG A 148 9.31 -12.03 -19.59
C ARG A 148 9.74 -11.55 -18.19
N ARG A 149 9.93 -10.24 -18.00
CA ARG A 149 10.27 -9.68 -16.68
C ARG A 149 9.17 -9.90 -15.65
N HIS A 150 7.90 -9.83 -16.07
CA HIS A 150 6.78 -10.15 -15.19
C HIS A 150 6.81 -11.61 -14.73
N GLU A 151 7.06 -12.55 -15.64
CA GLU A 151 7.20 -13.98 -15.30
C GLU A 151 8.39 -14.23 -14.35
N GLU A 152 9.56 -13.62 -14.62
CA GLU A 152 10.73 -13.73 -13.75
C GLU A 152 10.44 -13.16 -12.34
N LEU A 153 9.73 -12.03 -12.25
CA LEU A 153 9.27 -11.48 -10.97
C LEU A 153 8.29 -12.41 -10.24
N LYS A 154 7.39 -13.07 -10.98
CA LYS A 154 6.45 -14.07 -10.41
C LYS A 154 7.21 -15.28 -9.87
N ALA A 155 8.18 -15.80 -10.62
CA ALA A 155 9.04 -16.91 -10.18
C ALA A 155 9.86 -16.55 -8.93
N LEU A 156 10.43 -15.34 -8.90
CA LEU A 156 11.17 -14.83 -7.73
C LEU A 156 10.27 -14.76 -6.49
N SER A 157 9.05 -14.27 -6.67
CA SER A 157 8.04 -14.15 -5.63
C SER A 157 7.63 -15.51 -5.07
N LEU A 158 7.41 -16.50 -5.94
CA LEU A 158 7.11 -17.88 -5.57
C LEU A 158 8.27 -18.53 -4.80
N SER A 159 9.52 -18.26 -5.18
CA SER A 159 10.70 -18.74 -4.46
C SER A 159 10.73 -18.24 -3.03
N VAL A 160 10.56 -16.93 -2.81
CA VAL A 160 10.52 -16.34 -1.45
C VAL A 160 9.37 -16.93 -0.64
N ARG A 161 8.20 -17.12 -1.27
CA ARG A 161 7.05 -17.75 -0.61
C ARG A 161 7.37 -19.15 -0.10
N LYS A 162 7.89 -20.02 -0.97
CA LYS A 162 8.16 -21.43 -0.64
C LYS A 162 9.33 -21.63 0.31
N CYS A 163 10.38 -20.83 0.16
CA CYS A 163 11.61 -20.97 0.95
C CYS A 163 11.57 -20.27 2.30
N VAL A 164 10.67 -19.28 2.47
CA VAL A 164 10.63 -18.44 3.67
C VAL A 164 9.21 -18.37 4.23
N LEU A 165 8.27 -17.79 3.47
CA LEU A 165 6.95 -17.43 4.00
C LEU A 165 6.14 -18.65 4.47
N GLU A 166 6.15 -19.76 3.75
CA GLU A 166 5.39 -20.97 4.13
C GLU A 166 5.76 -21.52 5.51
N ASP A 167 7.00 -21.33 5.95
CA ASP A 167 7.47 -21.86 7.25
C ASP A 167 7.20 -20.90 8.41
N ILE A 168 7.07 -19.59 8.14
CA ILE A 168 6.88 -18.56 9.18
C ILE A 168 5.44 -18.05 9.28
N LEU A 169 4.69 -18.11 8.18
CA LEU A 169 3.45 -17.36 8.03
C LEU A 169 2.27 -18.25 8.36
N VAL A 170 1.62 -17.95 9.49
CA VAL A 170 0.36 -18.59 9.86
C VAL A 170 -0.79 -17.77 9.26
N ARG A 171 -1.26 -18.21 8.08
CA ARG A 171 -2.42 -17.63 7.39
C ARG A 171 -3.72 -18.17 8.00
N ARG A 172 -4.67 -17.26 8.23
CA ARG A 172 -6.02 -17.59 8.76
C ARG A 172 -7.10 -17.04 7.82
N THR A 173 -7.00 -17.35 6.53
CA THR A 173 -8.09 -17.02 5.59
C THR A 173 -9.26 -17.99 5.77
N ARG A 174 -10.46 -17.64 5.33
CA ARG A 174 -11.63 -18.55 5.39
C ARG A 174 -11.34 -19.89 4.70
N THR A 175 -10.69 -19.84 3.54
CA THR A 175 -10.27 -21.02 2.76
C THR A 175 -9.25 -21.87 3.53
N ASP A 176 -8.24 -21.24 4.14
CA ASP A 176 -7.23 -21.95 4.93
C ASP A 176 -7.83 -22.58 6.20
N ILE A 177 -8.77 -21.90 6.85
CA ILE A 177 -9.46 -22.43 8.04
C ILE A 177 -10.27 -23.67 7.67
N ILE A 178 -11.02 -23.64 6.57
CA ILE A 178 -11.78 -24.81 6.08
C ILE A 178 -10.83 -25.97 5.73
N LYS A 179 -9.69 -25.68 5.08
CA LYS A 179 -8.76 -26.71 4.61
C LYS A 179 -7.92 -27.36 5.72
N TYR A 180 -7.40 -26.56 6.65
CA TYR A 180 -6.41 -27.02 7.64
C TYR A 180 -6.96 -27.17 9.06
N TYR A 181 -8.17 -26.65 9.35
CA TYR A 181 -8.79 -26.72 10.67
C TYR A 181 -10.24 -27.24 10.62
N PRO A 182 -10.48 -28.44 10.04
CA PRO A 182 -11.83 -29.00 9.89
C PRO A 182 -12.53 -29.24 11.24
N GLU A 183 -11.76 -29.51 12.29
CA GLU A 183 -12.25 -29.73 13.67
C GLU A 183 -12.73 -28.45 14.37
N SER A 184 -12.54 -27.26 13.77
CA SER A 184 -12.90 -25.98 14.39
C SER A 184 -14.41 -25.74 14.49
N GLY A 185 -15.23 -26.50 13.74
CA GLY A 185 -16.69 -26.33 13.69
C GLY A 185 -17.15 -25.00 13.07
N LEU A 186 -16.23 -24.20 12.55
CA LEU A 186 -16.52 -22.90 11.94
C LEU A 186 -17.14 -23.08 10.54
N LYS A 187 -18.32 -22.47 10.33
CA LYS A 187 -18.97 -22.42 9.03
C LYS A 187 -18.91 -21.00 8.49
N PHE A 188 -18.41 -20.83 7.27
CA PHE A 188 -18.37 -19.54 6.58
C PHE A 188 -19.53 -19.42 5.58
N PRO A 189 -20.17 -18.24 5.47
CA PRO A 189 -21.17 -18.02 4.44
C PRO A 189 -20.54 -18.06 3.05
N GLN A 190 -21.25 -18.64 2.08
CA GLN A 190 -20.86 -18.52 0.68
C GLN A 190 -21.17 -17.11 0.19
N ILE A 191 -20.17 -16.44 -0.39
CA ILE A 191 -20.33 -15.13 -0.99
C ILE A 191 -21.00 -15.34 -2.35
N SER A 192 -22.26 -14.92 -2.48
CA SER A 192 -22.88 -14.76 -3.79
C SER A 192 -22.26 -13.53 -4.46
N GLY A 193 -21.85 -13.66 -5.72
CA GLY A 193 -21.35 -12.54 -6.51
C GLY A 193 -22.39 -11.41 -6.63
N PRO A 194 -21.97 -10.21 -7.04
CA PRO A 194 -22.89 -9.09 -7.18
C PRO A 194 -23.99 -9.44 -8.19
N HIS A 195 -25.25 -9.32 -7.77
CA HIS A 195 -26.37 -9.41 -8.68
C HIS A 195 -26.55 -8.08 -9.37
N MET A 196 -26.45 -8.07 -10.71
CA MET A 196 -26.68 -6.85 -11.50
C MET A 196 -28.14 -6.41 -11.33
N LEU A 197 -28.33 -5.24 -10.72
CA LEU A 197 -29.62 -4.57 -10.63
C LEU A 197 -29.62 -3.44 -11.65
N GLU A 198 -30.37 -3.60 -12.74
CA GLU A 198 -30.57 -2.54 -13.71
C GLU A 198 -31.56 -1.50 -13.15
N TYR A 199 -31.06 -0.31 -12.85
CA TYR A 199 -31.90 0.84 -12.51
C TYR A 199 -32.29 1.58 -13.80
N LYS A 200 -33.58 1.59 -14.12
CA LYS A 200 -34.12 2.38 -15.23
C LYS A 200 -34.55 3.74 -14.71
N MET A 201 -33.78 4.78 -15.07
CA MET A 201 -34.17 6.17 -14.85
C MET A 201 -35.31 6.53 -15.82
N ASP A 202 -36.24 7.36 -15.35
CA ASP A 202 -37.14 8.06 -16.25
C ASP A 202 -36.38 9.13 -17.05
N ASP A 203 -36.94 9.54 -18.19
CA ASP A 203 -36.27 10.45 -19.13
C ASP A 203 -36.01 11.84 -18.49
N GLU A 204 -36.92 12.32 -17.63
CA GLU A 204 -36.80 13.61 -16.94
C GLU A 204 -35.65 13.60 -15.91
N LEU A 205 -35.55 12.53 -15.14
CA LEU A 205 -34.50 12.32 -14.13
C LEU A 205 -33.15 12.10 -14.79
N ALA A 206 -33.10 11.39 -15.92
CA ALA A 206 -31.88 11.24 -16.71
C ALA A 206 -31.36 12.59 -17.21
N GLU A 207 -32.26 13.45 -17.73
CA GLU A 207 -31.89 14.80 -18.17
C GLU A 207 -31.43 15.68 -17.00
N LEU A 208 -32.13 15.61 -15.85
CA LEU A 208 -31.74 16.33 -14.64
C LEU A 208 -30.39 15.86 -14.11
N PHE A 209 -30.14 14.55 -14.10
CA PHE A 209 -28.87 13.96 -13.69
C PHE A 209 -27.73 14.42 -14.60
N ALA A 210 -27.93 14.38 -15.92
CA ALA A 210 -26.94 14.85 -16.89
C ALA A 210 -26.59 16.33 -16.67
N LYS A 211 -27.60 17.20 -16.53
CA LYS A 211 -27.38 18.63 -16.22
C LYS A 211 -26.62 18.84 -14.90
N THR A 212 -26.98 18.06 -13.88
CA THR A 212 -26.32 18.15 -12.57
C THR A 212 -24.87 17.69 -12.65
N MET A 213 -24.61 16.62 -13.40
CA MET A 213 -23.26 16.13 -13.68
C MET A 213 -22.45 17.14 -14.47
N ASP A 214 -23.03 17.82 -15.46
CA ASP A 214 -22.33 18.90 -16.16
C ASP A 214 -21.91 20.01 -15.19
N ILE A 215 -22.79 20.46 -14.29
CA ILE A 215 -22.47 21.51 -13.31
C ILE A 215 -21.32 21.09 -12.35
N ILE A 216 -21.34 19.85 -11.88
CA ILE A 216 -20.42 19.32 -10.86
C ILE A 216 -19.10 18.85 -11.47
N ALA A 217 -19.17 18.18 -12.62
CA ALA A 217 -18.09 17.46 -13.28
C ALA A 217 -17.51 18.21 -14.49
N THR A 218 -17.95 19.46 -14.77
CA THR A 218 -17.29 20.32 -15.77
C THR A 218 -15.78 20.34 -15.49
N GLN A 219 -15.00 20.18 -16.57
CA GLN A 219 -13.55 20.22 -16.48
C GLN A 219 -13.13 21.55 -15.85
N LEU A 220 -12.49 21.47 -14.68
CA LEU A 220 -11.94 22.60 -13.92
C LEU A 220 -11.01 23.53 -14.74
N TRP A 221 -10.67 23.13 -15.97
CA TRP A 221 -9.66 23.72 -16.85
C TRP A 221 -10.20 24.13 -18.23
N ASN A 222 -11.51 23.97 -18.49
CA ASN A 222 -12.11 24.66 -19.62
C ASN A 222 -12.25 26.13 -19.22
N GLU A 223 -11.31 26.96 -19.69
CA GLU A 223 -11.34 28.42 -19.48
C GLU A 223 -12.64 29.05 -20.04
N ASP A 224 -13.25 28.37 -21.02
CA ASP A 224 -14.53 28.73 -21.66
C ASP A 224 -15.78 28.14 -20.96
N GLY A 225 -15.61 27.41 -19.85
CA GLY A 225 -16.74 26.91 -19.07
C GLY A 225 -17.51 28.07 -18.47
N GLY A 226 -18.71 28.34 -18.99
CA GLY A 226 -19.59 29.43 -18.59
C GLY A 226 -19.87 29.51 -17.09
N ASN A 227 -20.62 30.53 -16.67
CA ASN A 227 -20.86 30.86 -15.25
C ASN A 227 -21.56 29.78 -14.41
N ASP A 228 -22.07 28.69 -15.02
CA ASP A 228 -22.89 27.68 -14.36
C ASP A 228 -22.11 26.42 -13.92
N CYS A 229 -20.80 26.51 -13.67
CA CYS A 229 -19.99 25.37 -13.21
C CYS A 229 -19.46 25.53 -11.78
N LEU A 230 -19.39 24.41 -11.04
CA LEU A 230 -18.79 24.38 -9.71
C LEU A 230 -17.26 24.36 -9.81
N ARG A 231 -16.61 25.43 -9.36
CA ARG A 231 -15.15 25.61 -9.48
C ARG A 231 -14.33 25.23 -8.24
N TYR A 232 -15.00 24.75 -7.19
CA TYR A 232 -14.37 24.19 -5.97
C TYR A 232 -13.41 25.17 -5.26
N TYR A 233 -13.68 26.48 -5.32
CA TYR A 233 -12.81 27.54 -4.79
C TYR A 233 -12.44 27.37 -3.31
N ARG A 234 -13.32 26.79 -2.50
CA ARG A 234 -13.06 26.46 -1.09
C ARG A 234 -11.78 25.63 -0.90
N TYR A 235 -11.47 24.76 -1.86
CA TYR A 235 -10.33 23.86 -1.82
C TYR A 235 -9.11 24.40 -2.59
N ARG A 236 -9.25 25.57 -3.22
CA ARG A 236 -8.23 26.22 -4.04
C ARG A 236 -7.67 27.49 -3.39
N ALA A 237 -7.86 27.68 -2.09
CA ALA A 237 -7.49 28.92 -1.40
C ALA A 237 -6.00 29.27 -1.57
N ILE A 238 -5.10 28.28 -1.57
CA ILE A 238 -3.65 28.47 -1.69
C ILE A 238 -3.28 28.98 -3.10
N GLU A 239 -4.02 28.58 -4.14
CA GLU A 239 -3.83 29.05 -5.51
C GLU A 239 -3.97 30.57 -5.63
N PHE A 240 -4.93 31.15 -4.88
CA PHE A 240 -5.28 32.57 -4.91
C PHE A 240 -4.51 33.41 -3.87
N LEU A 241 -3.52 32.84 -3.18
CA LEU A 241 -2.64 33.62 -2.32
C LEU A 241 -1.79 34.57 -3.17
N VAL A 242 -1.89 35.87 -2.87
CA VAL A 242 -1.19 36.94 -3.61
C VAL A 242 0.29 37.02 -3.23
N ASP A 243 0.63 36.77 -1.96
CA ASP A 243 2.01 36.85 -1.46
C ASP A 243 2.79 35.55 -1.77
N PRO A 244 3.83 35.61 -2.62
CA PRO A 244 4.64 34.43 -2.96
C PRO A 244 5.34 33.81 -1.75
N ASN A 245 5.72 34.61 -0.75
CA ASN A 245 6.43 34.11 0.43
C ASN A 245 5.53 33.24 1.31
N ILE A 246 4.26 33.65 1.47
CA ILE A 246 3.25 32.88 2.20
C ILE A 246 2.89 31.62 1.41
N LYS A 247 2.76 31.73 0.08
CA LYS A 247 2.45 30.60 -0.80
C LYS A 247 3.52 29.51 -0.73
N GLN A 248 4.78 29.90 -0.59
CA GLN A 248 5.91 28.97 -0.49
C GLN A 248 5.93 28.16 0.82
N LEU A 249 5.27 28.63 1.89
CA LEU A 249 5.11 27.90 3.15
C LEU A 249 4.26 26.63 2.98
N TYR A 250 3.37 26.61 2.00
CA TYR A 250 2.48 25.47 1.71
C TYR A 250 3.08 24.46 0.73
N LYS A 251 4.39 24.52 0.50
CA LYS A 251 5.09 23.56 -0.37
C LYS A 251 5.34 22.24 0.39
N GLY A 252 4.62 21.19 0.00
CA GLY A 252 4.84 19.83 0.49
C GLY A 252 5.85 19.08 -0.39
N GLY A 253 7.11 18.98 0.07
CA GLY A 253 8.17 18.29 -0.67
C GLY A 253 8.42 18.88 -2.08
N ASN A 254 8.23 18.07 -3.12
CA ASN A 254 8.39 18.47 -4.53
C ASN A 254 7.08 18.95 -5.19
N ILE A 255 5.97 19.02 -4.45
CA ILE A 255 4.67 19.40 -5.01
C ILE A 255 4.51 20.92 -4.93
N ASP A 256 4.17 21.52 -6.07
CA ASP A 256 3.86 22.94 -6.16
C ASP A 256 2.52 23.26 -5.45
N PRO A 257 2.42 24.37 -4.68
CA PRO A 257 1.19 24.75 -3.96
C PRO A 257 -0.06 24.89 -4.84
N ASP A 258 0.11 25.30 -6.11
CA ASP A 258 -1.01 25.40 -7.07
C ASP A 258 -1.44 24.03 -7.55
N ARG A 259 -0.48 23.14 -7.76
CA ARG A 259 -0.75 21.74 -8.12
C ARG A 259 -1.48 21.02 -6.99
N PHE A 260 -1.09 21.25 -5.75
CA PHE A 260 -1.75 20.70 -4.57
C PHE A 260 -3.22 21.16 -4.46
N SER A 261 -3.45 22.47 -4.60
CA SER A 261 -4.80 23.06 -4.61
C SER A 261 -5.72 22.47 -5.68
N LYS A 262 -5.17 22.27 -6.89
CA LYS A 262 -5.90 21.67 -8.01
C LYS A 262 -6.20 20.19 -7.79
N GLN A 263 -5.26 19.44 -7.20
CA GLN A 263 -5.50 18.04 -6.83
C GLN A 263 -6.59 17.92 -5.78
N LEU A 264 -6.56 18.75 -4.74
CA LEU A 264 -7.59 18.74 -3.69
C LEU A 264 -8.97 19.06 -4.25
N ALA A 265 -9.08 20.05 -5.15
CA ALA A 265 -10.33 20.36 -5.84
C ALA A 265 -10.86 19.16 -6.65
N ARG A 266 -9.97 18.44 -7.35
CA ARG A 266 -10.32 17.25 -8.13
C ARG A 266 -10.80 16.10 -7.24
N ILE A 267 -10.16 15.87 -6.10
CA ILE A 267 -10.60 14.86 -5.12
C ILE A 267 -12.00 15.19 -4.62
N MET A 268 -12.27 16.46 -4.30
CA MET A 268 -13.57 16.90 -3.82
C MET A 268 -14.66 16.78 -4.89
N GLN A 269 -14.33 17.09 -6.14
CA GLN A 269 -15.21 16.86 -7.28
C GLN A 269 -15.59 15.38 -7.41
N MET A 270 -14.59 14.49 -7.41
CA MET A 270 -14.82 13.05 -7.54
C MET A 270 -15.62 12.49 -6.36
N ASN A 271 -15.37 12.97 -5.15
CA ASN A 271 -16.15 12.60 -3.97
C ASN A 271 -17.61 13.08 -4.07
N LEU A 272 -17.86 14.26 -4.62
CA LEU A 272 -19.21 14.78 -4.79
C LEU A 272 -20.01 13.99 -5.84
N VAL A 273 -19.36 13.61 -6.95
CA VAL A 273 -19.93 12.71 -7.97
C VAL A 273 -20.27 11.35 -7.36
N LYS A 274 -19.31 10.71 -6.68
CA LYS A 274 -19.55 9.40 -6.02
C LYS A 274 -20.71 9.45 -5.04
N ARG A 275 -20.90 10.58 -4.34
CA ARG A 275 -22.03 10.76 -3.42
C ARG A 275 -23.36 10.91 -4.13
N ILE A 276 -23.38 11.56 -5.30
CA ILE A 276 -24.57 11.65 -6.15
C ILE A 276 -24.99 10.27 -6.66
N GLU A 277 -24.02 9.45 -7.08
CA GLU A 277 -24.26 8.08 -7.58
C GLU A 277 -24.70 7.14 -6.45
N SER A 278 -24.18 7.34 -5.23
CA SER A 278 -24.48 6.50 -4.09
C SER A 278 -25.86 6.78 -3.48
N SER A 279 -26.23 8.04 -3.26
CA SER A 279 -27.53 8.40 -2.69
C SER A 279 -27.81 9.91 -2.78
N PHE A 280 -29.03 10.28 -3.17
CA PHE A 280 -29.52 11.67 -3.07
C PHE A 280 -29.40 12.26 -1.67
N THR A 281 -29.58 11.45 -0.62
CA THR A 281 -29.43 11.92 0.76
C THR A 281 -27.98 12.25 1.07
N ALA A 282 -27.05 11.38 0.65
CA ALA A 282 -25.62 11.58 0.85
C ALA A 282 -25.11 12.83 0.09
N PHE A 283 -25.63 13.06 -1.12
CA PHE A 283 -25.35 14.26 -1.90
C PHE A 283 -25.85 15.53 -1.21
N LYS A 284 -27.11 15.53 -0.75
CA LYS A 284 -27.71 16.70 -0.06
C LYS A 284 -26.95 17.09 1.21
N SER A 285 -26.42 16.11 1.95
CA SER A 285 -25.59 16.37 3.13
C SER A 285 -24.18 16.91 2.81
N SER A 286 -23.76 16.87 1.55
CA SER A 286 -22.44 17.33 1.11
C SER A 286 -22.41 18.74 0.53
N LEU A 287 -23.58 19.32 0.22
CA LEU A 287 -23.75 20.71 -0.18
C LEU A 287 -23.67 21.63 1.05
#